data_AF-C4XWD1-F1
#
_entry.id   AF-C4XWD1-F1
#
_cell.length_a   1.000
_cell.length_b   1.000
_cell.length_c   1.000
_cell.angle_alpha   90.00
_cell.angle_beta   90.00
_cell.angle_gamma   90.00
#
_symmetry.space_group_name_H-M   'P 1'
#
loop_
_entity.id
_entity.type
_entity.pdbx_description
1 polymer ?
#
loop_
_entity_poly.entity_id
_entity_poly.type
_entity_poly.pdbx_seq_one_letter_code
_entity_poly.pdbx_strand_id
1 'polypeptide(L)'
;MEFDVKYEPKIKGLVFSEDIGNVEPGLKQDVEQLNTLCMELIGITAPVPPNPTPETFNKDMSKMIKKLYEGGVQSFKQEKFVESAKQFTIAIEIINRRNKFESFQGTLQELSLLLMSRADAYLKCTEYLKAFNDADMLIGMMMCTPDNFLRRGVANYFLGNYEDARADYQRGLAFDENNQRLVTELNICLDKILDENGDYL
;
A
#
# COMPACT_ATOMS: atom_id res chain seq x y z
N MET A 1 -6.70 21.42 28.72
CA MET A 1 -5.98 20.14 28.57
C MET A 1 -4.54 20.52 28.36
N GLU A 2 -3.68 20.25 29.35
CA GLU A 2 -2.25 20.50 29.24
C GLU A 2 -1.59 19.20 28.78
N PHE A 3 -0.90 19.25 27.64
CA PHE A 3 -0.13 18.12 27.13
C PHE A 3 1.32 18.26 27.62
N ASP A 4 1.90 17.18 28.12
CA ASP A 4 3.28 17.19 28.60
C ASP A 4 4.28 17.05 27.44
N VAL A 5 4.37 18.10 26.63
CA VAL A 5 5.29 18.21 25.49
C VAL A 5 6.18 19.43 25.61
N LYS A 6 7.44 19.28 25.22
CA LYS A 6 8.45 20.35 25.18
C LYS A 6 9.09 20.43 23.80
N TYR A 7 9.52 21.63 23.42
CA TYR A 7 10.30 21.84 22.21
C TYR A 7 11.76 21.42 22.44
N GLU A 8 12.30 20.60 21.54
CA GLU A 8 13.71 20.19 21.51
C GLU A 8 14.44 20.90 20.35
N PRO A 9 15.31 21.88 20.65
CA PRO A 9 16.00 22.67 19.63
C PRO A 9 16.88 21.85 18.66
N LYS A 10 17.42 20.70 19.09
CA LYS A 10 18.30 19.87 18.24
C LYS A 10 17.56 19.24 17.07
N ILE A 11 16.33 18.77 17.31
CA ILE A 11 15.49 18.17 16.27
C ILE A 11 14.52 19.18 15.65
N LYS A 12 14.46 20.41 16.20
CA LYS A 12 13.53 21.47 15.81
C LYS A 12 12.07 21.00 15.84
N GLY A 13 11.71 20.25 16.87
CA GLY A 13 10.43 19.58 17.00
C GLY A 13 10.03 19.38 18.45
N LEU A 14 8.88 18.76 18.66
CA LEU A 14 8.31 18.45 19.98
C LEU A 14 8.74 17.06 20.44
N VAL A 15 9.00 16.94 21.74
CA VAL A 15 9.25 15.68 22.45
C VAL A 15 8.41 15.65 23.73
N PHE A 16 8.13 14.47 24.25
CA PHE A 16 7.47 14.33 25.56
C PHE A 16 8.43 14.76 26.68
N SER A 17 7.93 15.43 27.72
CA SER A 17 8.81 15.96 28.77
C SER A 17 9.34 14.86 29.70
N GLU A 18 8.50 13.88 30.01
CA GLU A 18 8.83 12.68 30.80
C GLU A 18 8.82 11.39 29.96
N ASP A 19 9.49 10.35 30.46
CA ASP A 19 9.39 8.98 29.98
C ASP A 19 8.03 8.41 30.39
N ILE A 20 6.95 8.96 29.82
CA ILE A 20 5.59 8.54 30.15
C ILE A 20 5.41 7.17 29.51
N GLY A 21 5.62 6.10 30.29
CA GLY A 21 5.39 4.71 29.85
C GLY A 21 3.97 4.42 29.33
N ASN A 22 3.06 5.40 29.46
CA ASN A 22 1.69 5.40 28.94
C ASN A 22 1.33 6.73 28.25
N VAL A 23 2.10 7.18 27.25
CA VAL A 23 1.59 8.19 26.30
C VAL A 23 0.44 7.56 25.52
N GLU A 24 -0.69 8.28 25.40
CA GLU A 24 -1.79 7.88 24.53
C GLU A 24 -1.27 7.68 23.08
N PRO A 25 -1.53 6.53 22.43
CA PRO A 25 -0.99 6.24 21.10
C PRO A 25 -1.33 7.30 20.05
N GLY A 26 -2.53 7.89 20.13
CA GLY A 26 -2.95 8.98 19.23
C GLY A 26 -2.08 10.23 19.40
N LEU A 27 -1.86 10.67 20.65
CA LEU A 27 -1.02 11.83 20.93
C LEU A 27 0.43 11.62 20.47
N LYS A 28 0.97 10.40 20.63
CA LYS A 28 2.31 10.06 20.11
C LYS A 28 2.36 10.22 18.59
N GLN A 29 1.37 9.70 17.89
CA GLN A 29 1.27 9.82 16.44
C GLN A 29 1.15 11.28 15.98
N ASP A 30 0.34 12.09 16.67
CA ASP A 30 0.18 13.51 16.36
C ASP A 30 1.50 14.28 16.49
N VAL A 31 2.27 14.01 17.55
CA VAL A 31 3.60 14.62 17.77
C VAL A 31 4.57 14.21 16.67
N GLU A 32 4.59 12.93 16.26
CA GLU A 32 5.44 12.44 15.17
C GLU A 32 5.07 13.06 13.81
N GLN A 33 3.77 13.18 13.52
CA GLN A 33 3.27 13.81 12.30
C GLN A 33 3.60 15.31 12.28
N LEU A 34 3.42 16.01 13.39
CA LEU A 34 3.76 17.42 13.51
C LEU A 34 5.26 17.66 13.32
N ASN A 35 6.11 16.83 13.91
CA ASN A 35 7.56 16.89 13.70
C ASN A 35 7.94 16.67 12.24
N THR A 36 7.28 15.73 11.55
CA THR A 36 7.49 15.49 10.12
C THR A 36 7.14 16.73 9.31
N LEU A 37 5.97 17.33 9.55
CA LEU A 37 5.52 18.54 8.84
C LEU A 37 6.42 19.74 9.12
N CYS A 38 6.85 19.94 10.37
CA CYS A 38 7.77 21.02 10.74
C CYS A 38 9.11 20.90 10.02
N MET A 39 9.69 19.69 9.97
CA MET A 39 10.95 19.45 9.26
C MET A 39 10.81 19.67 7.76
N GLU A 40 9.71 19.23 7.16
CA GLU A 40 9.42 19.48 5.74
C GLU A 40 9.24 20.97 5.45
N LEU A 41 8.55 21.72 6.33
CA LEU A 41 8.35 23.16 6.19
C LEU A 41 9.67 23.94 6.32
N ILE A 42 10.55 23.57 7.25
CA ILE A 42 11.89 24.17 7.41
C ILE A 42 12.74 23.93 6.15
N GLY A 43 12.53 22.82 5.45
CA GLY A 43 13.20 22.51 4.18
C GLY A 43 12.72 23.34 2.99
N ILE A 44 11.56 24.01 3.10
CA ILE A 44 11.01 24.85 2.03
C ILE A 44 11.63 26.25 2.15
N THR A 45 12.33 26.69 1.09
CA THR A 45 12.98 28.02 1.05
C THR A 45 12.03 29.15 0.69
N ALA A 46 10.83 28.83 0.17
CA ALA A 46 9.79 29.79 -0.13
C ALA A 46 9.07 30.25 1.15
N PRO A 47 8.50 31.47 1.19
CA PRO A 47 7.77 31.98 2.36
C PRO A 47 6.57 31.13 2.78
N VAL A 48 5.99 30.40 1.82
CA VAL A 48 4.88 29.46 2.02
C VAL A 48 5.13 28.22 1.15
N PRO A 49 4.60 27.05 1.53
CA PRO A 49 4.65 25.87 0.67
C PRO A 49 4.07 26.16 -0.71
N PRO A 50 4.69 25.63 -1.78
CA PRO A 50 4.16 25.79 -3.13
C PRO A 50 2.81 25.09 -3.24
N ASN A 51 1.93 25.59 -4.12
CA ASN A 51 0.68 24.92 -4.42
C ASN A 51 0.95 23.52 -4.99
N PRO A 52 0.17 22.49 -4.60
CA PRO A 52 0.37 21.11 -5.06
C PRO A 52 -0.15 20.95 -6.50
N THR A 53 0.70 21.24 -7.48
CA THR A 53 0.41 21.12 -8.91
C THR A 53 1.34 20.13 -9.59
N PRO A 54 1.03 19.63 -10.80
CA PRO A 54 1.93 18.76 -11.56
C PRO A 54 3.31 19.39 -11.82
N GLU A 55 3.40 20.72 -11.86
CA GLU A 55 4.65 21.45 -12.05
C GLU A 55 5.54 21.42 -10.82
N THR A 56 4.95 21.45 -9.62
CA THR A 56 5.65 21.48 -8.32
C THR A 56 5.91 20.08 -7.76
N PHE A 57 5.34 19.03 -8.36
CA PHE A 57 5.59 17.64 -8.01
C PHE A 57 7.04 17.22 -8.28
N ASN A 58 7.66 16.48 -7.36
CA ASN A 58 9.08 16.12 -7.49
C ASN A 58 9.30 15.07 -8.59
N LYS A 59 9.72 15.56 -9.77
CA LYS A 59 9.96 14.73 -10.97
C LYS A 59 11.19 13.83 -10.85
N ASP A 60 12.19 14.20 -10.06
CA ASP A 60 13.39 13.38 -9.92
C ASP A 60 13.14 12.17 -9.02
N MET A 61 12.34 12.32 -7.97
CA MET A 61 11.81 11.18 -7.22
C MET A 61 10.97 10.28 -8.11
N SER A 62 10.09 10.84 -8.96
CA SER A 62 9.31 10.05 -9.92
C SER A 62 10.19 9.26 -10.89
N LYS A 63 11.28 9.84 -11.40
CA LYS A 63 12.24 9.11 -12.25
C LYS A 63 12.90 7.96 -11.51
N MET A 64 13.28 8.17 -10.24
CA MET A 64 13.89 7.13 -9.41
C MET A 64 12.90 5.99 -9.13
N ILE A 65 11.66 6.31 -8.76
CA ILE A 65 10.57 5.35 -8.54
C ILE A 65 10.30 4.57 -9.83
N LYS A 66 10.20 5.25 -10.97
CA LYS A 66 10.00 4.62 -12.27
C LYS A 66 11.12 3.64 -12.61
N LYS A 67 12.38 4.00 -12.37
CA LYS A 67 13.54 3.11 -12.61
C LYS A 67 13.46 1.84 -11.75
N LEU A 68 13.09 1.96 -10.48
CA LEU A 68 12.90 0.82 -9.59
C LEU A 68 11.71 -0.04 -9.99
N TYR A 69 10.62 0.59 -10.43
CA TYR A 69 9.47 -0.13 -10.98
C TYR A 69 9.85 -0.94 -12.22
N GLU A 70 10.55 -0.33 -13.18
CA GLU A 70 11.00 -1.01 -14.41
C GLU A 70 11.96 -2.18 -14.09
N GLY A 71 12.88 -1.99 -13.15
CA GLY A 71 13.76 -3.05 -12.68
C GLY A 71 13.00 -4.18 -11.98
N GLY A 72 12.00 -3.85 -11.16
CA GLY A 72 11.13 -4.83 -10.51
C GLY A 72 10.31 -5.65 -11.50
N VAL A 73 9.77 -5.01 -12.54
CA VAL A 73 9.07 -5.68 -13.65
C VAL A 73 10.04 -6.57 -14.45
N GLN A 74 11.27 -6.12 -14.69
CA GLN A 74 12.27 -6.95 -15.37
C GLN A 74 12.63 -8.19 -14.55
N SER A 75 12.82 -8.06 -13.24
CA SER A 75 13.03 -9.20 -12.34
C SER A 75 11.83 -10.15 -12.35
N PHE A 76 10.60 -9.62 -12.35
CA PHE A 76 9.38 -10.44 -12.43
C PHE A 76 9.34 -11.29 -13.71
N LYS A 77 9.66 -10.69 -14.86
CA LYS A 77 9.71 -11.39 -16.15
C LYS A 77 10.78 -12.49 -16.21
N GLN A 78 11.82 -12.37 -15.39
CA GLN A 78 12.87 -13.39 -15.24
C GLN A 78 12.54 -14.42 -14.14
N GLU A 79 11.30 -14.43 -13.64
CA GLU A 79 10.84 -15.29 -12.54
C GLU A 79 11.60 -15.09 -11.21
N LYS A 80 12.32 -13.97 -11.08
CA LYS A 80 13.01 -13.54 -9.87
C LYS A 80 12.06 -12.75 -8.98
N PHE A 81 11.04 -13.43 -8.46
CA PHE A 81 9.91 -12.80 -7.77
C PHE A 81 10.31 -12.15 -6.43
N VAL A 82 11.27 -12.73 -5.70
CA VAL A 82 11.77 -12.16 -4.44
C VAL A 82 12.51 -10.85 -4.70
N GLU A 83 13.38 -10.80 -5.70
CA GLU A 83 14.06 -9.58 -6.13
C GLU A 83 13.09 -8.53 -6.66
N SER A 84 12.07 -8.97 -7.40
CA SER A 84 10.99 -8.10 -7.89
C SER A 84 10.26 -7.40 -6.72
N ALA A 85 9.80 -8.17 -5.74
CA ALA A 85 9.13 -7.64 -4.55
C ALA A 85 10.03 -6.67 -3.75
N LYS A 86 11.34 -6.96 -3.66
CA LYS A 86 12.32 -6.06 -3.02
C LYS A 86 12.41 -4.72 -3.74
N GLN A 87 12.49 -4.71 -5.07
CA GLN A 87 12.57 -3.45 -5.83
C GLN A 87 11.31 -2.59 -5.65
N PHE A 88 10.11 -3.20 -5.68
CA PHE A 88 8.88 -2.47 -5.41
C PHE A 88 8.81 -1.93 -3.99
N THR A 89 9.33 -2.68 -3.01
CA THR A 89 9.40 -2.21 -1.61
C THR A 89 10.29 -0.98 -1.47
N ILE A 90 11.49 -0.99 -2.08
CA ILE A 90 12.39 0.17 -2.08
C ILE A 90 11.72 1.38 -2.75
N ALA A 91 10.98 1.17 -3.85
CA ALA A 91 10.25 2.25 -4.50
C ALA A 91 9.15 2.85 -3.61
N ILE A 92 8.42 2.01 -2.85
CA ILE A 92 7.41 2.47 -1.89
C ILE A 92 8.07 3.23 -0.72
N GLU A 93 9.24 2.81 -0.25
CA GLU A 93 10.00 3.56 0.76
C GLU A 93 10.39 4.96 0.27
N ILE A 94 10.70 5.12 -1.02
CA ILE A 94 10.96 6.44 -1.62
C ILE A 94 9.67 7.27 -1.68
N ILE A 95 8.53 6.67 -2.03
CA ILE A 95 7.23 7.34 -1.98
C ILE A 95 6.93 7.88 -0.59
N ASN A 96 7.17 7.09 0.47
CA ASN A 96 6.91 7.50 1.85
C ASN A 96 7.76 8.71 2.29
N ARG A 97 8.88 8.97 1.59
CA ARG A 97 9.75 10.13 1.82
C ARG A 97 9.37 11.36 1.00
N ARG A 98 8.33 11.29 0.15
CA ARG A 98 7.82 12.48 -0.55
C ARG A 98 7.33 13.51 0.45
N ASN A 99 7.52 14.78 0.09
CA ASN A 99 7.10 15.90 0.92
C ASN A 99 5.55 15.95 0.96
N LYS A 100 4.95 16.16 2.14
CA LYS A 100 3.49 16.11 2.32
C LYS A 100 2.76 17.32 1.70
N PHE A 101 3.49 18.34 1.25
CA PHE A 101 2.93 19.46 0.48
C PHE A 101 2.92 19.21 -1.03
N GLU A 102 3.44 18.06 -1.51
CA GLU A 102 3.31 17.65 -2.91
C GLU A 102 1.87 17.21 -3.26
N SER A 103 1.55 17.18 -4.55
CA SER A 103 0.27 16.65 -5.02
C SER A 103 0.06 15.19 -4.60
N PHE A 104 -0.99 14.95 -3.81
CA PHE A 104 -1.36 13.60 -3.40
C PHE A 104 -1.76 12.72 -4.59
N GLN A 105 -2.36 13.31 -5.64
CA GLN A 105 -2.78 12.58 -6.83
C GLN A 105 -1.62 11.87 -7.53
N GLY A 106 -0.47 12.53 -7.66
CA GLY A 106 0.72 11.93 -8.26
C GLY A 106 1.27 10.78 -7.42
N THR A 107 1.30 10.98 -6.10
CA THR A 107 1.70 9.95 -5.13
C THR A 107 0.80 8.72 -5.22
N LEU A 108 -0.52 8.91 -5.30
CA LEU A 108 -1.49 7.83 -5.38
C LEU A 108 -1.30 6.97 -6.64
N GLN A 109 -1.05 7.60 -7.79
CA GLN A 109 -0.82 6.90 -9.06
C GLN A 109 0.45 6.03 -9.03
N GLU A 110 1.54 6.56 -8.48
CA GLU A 110 2.79 5.80 -8.35
C GLU A 110 2.65 4.66 -7.34
N LEU A 111 2.02 4.94 -6.19
CA LEU A 111 1.83 3.95 -5.14
C LEU A 111 0.92 2.80 -5.60
N SER A 112 -0.18 3.10 -6.29
CA SER A 112 -1.10 2.06 -6.77
C SER A 112 -0.40 1.07 -7.70
N LEU A 113 0.43 1.57 -8.62
CA LEU A 113 1.14 0.72 -9.57
C LEU A 113 2.14 -0.23 -8.88
N LEU A 114 2.83 0.29 -7.86
CA LEU A 114 3.78 -0.49 -7.07
C LEU A 114 3.10 -1.54 -6.21
N LEU A 115 2.00 -1.19 -5.54
CA LEU A 115 1.23 -2.14 -4.73
C LEU A 115 0.64 -3.27 -5.58
N MET A 116 0.07 -2.95 -6.75
CA MET A 116 -0.46 -3.96 -7.67
C MET A 116 0.63 -4.96 -8.08
N SER A 117 1.80 -4.44 -8.46
CA SER A 117 2.91 -5.27 -8.94
C SER A 117 3.59 -6.05 -7.82
N ARG A 118 3.67 -5.48 -6.62
CA ARG A 118 4.23 -6.15 -5.45
C ARG A 118 3.30 -7.23 -4.91
N ALA A 119 1.98 -7.01 -4.93
CA ALA A 119 1.00 -8.04 -4.64
C ALA A 119 1.15 -9.24 -5.58
N ASP A 120 1.30 -9.01 -6.89
CA ASP A 120 1.54 -10.09 -7.86
C ASP A 120 2.84 -10.85 -7.56
N ALA A 121 3.92 -10.13 -7.21
CA ALA A 121 5.18 -10.76 -6.83
C ALA A 121 5.04 -11.60 -5.55
N TYR A 122 4.33 -11.11 -4.54
CA TYR A 122 4.08 -11.85 -3.31
C TYR A 122 3.21 -13.09 -3.54
N LEU A 123 2.19 -13.03 -4.41
CA LEU A 123 1.41 -14.20 -4.81
C LEU A 123 2.30 -15.27 -5.44
N LYS A 124 3.25 -14.88 -6.30
CA LYS A 124 4.22 -15.81 -6.90
C LYS A 124 5.24 -16.37 -5.91
N CYS A 125 5.54 -15.64 -4.83
CA CYS A 125 6.39 -16.10 -3.72
C CYS A 125 5.62 -16.88 -2.63
N THR A 126 4.34 -17.18 -2.82
CA THR A 126 3.44 -17.76 -1.80
C THR A 126 3.41 -16.98 -0.48
N GLU A 127 3.67 -15.67 -0.53
CA GLU A 127 3.61 -14.75 0.61
C GLU A 127 2.20 -14.12 0.70
N TYR A 128 1.18 -14.97 0.88
CA TYR A 128 -0.22 -14.59 0.70
C TYR A 128 -0.70 -13.47 1.63
N LEU A 129 -0.26 -13.44 2.88
CA LEU A 129 -0.62 -12.37 3.82
C LEU A 129 -0.12 -11.00 3.35
N LYS A 130 1.09 -10.94 2.77
CA LYS A 130 1.63 -9.68 2.24
C LYS A 130 0.89 -9.26 0.96
N ALA A 131 0.57 -10.20 0.09
CA ALA A 131 -0.24 -9.94 -1.10
C ALA A 131 -1.64 -9.43 -0.73
N PHE A 132 -2.27 -10.04 0.28
CA PHE A 132 -3.55 -9.60 0.82
C PHE A 132 -3.48 -8.14 1.29
N ASN A 133 -2.49 -7.80 2.12
CA ASN A 133 -2.35 -6.43 2.63
C ASN A 133 -2.17 -5.38 1.53
N ASP A 134 -1.38 -5.68 0.49
CA ASP A 134 -1.20 -4.77 -0.64
C ASP A 134 -2.50 -4.60 -1.45
N ALA A 135 -3.24 -5.69 -1.69
CA ALA A 135 -4.51 -5.66 -2.41
C ALA A 135 -5.63 -4.99 -1.60
N ASP A 136 -5.66 -5.20 -0.28
CA ASP A 136 -6.61 -4.56 0.62
C ASP A 136 -6.37 -3.06 0.70
N MET A 137 -5.11 -2.62 0.78
CA MET A 137 -4.75 -1.21 0.72
C MET A 137 -5.20 -0.55 -0.59
N LEU A 138 -5.04 -1.24 -1.73
CA LEU A 138 -5.53 -0.74 -3.03
C LEU A 138 -7.04 -0.50 -3.01
N ILE A 139 -7.81 -1.47 -2.51
CA ILE A 139 -9.27 -1.37 -2.41
C ILE A 139 -9.66 -0.27 -1.41
N GLY A 140 -8.97 -0.16 -0.27
CA GLY A 140 -9.16 0.90 0.73
C GLY A 140 -8.85 2.30 0.19
N MET A 141 -7.95 2.42 -0.77
CA MET A 141 -7.67 3.66 -1.52
C MET A 141 -8.66 3.90 -2.69
N MET A 142 -9.78 3.17 -2.73
CA MET A 142 -10.81 3.25 -3.77
C MET A 142 -10.34 2.82 -5.17
N MET A 143 -9.24 2.08 -5.28
CA MET A 143 -8.79 1.44 -6.53
C MET A 143 -9.54 0.13 -6.76
N CYS A 144 -10.87 0.20 -6.81
CA CYS A 144 -11.77 -0.94 -6.98
C CYS A 144 -11.80 -1.41 -8.43
N THR A 145 -10.95 -2.38 -8.77
CA THR A 145 -10.89 -2.99 -10.11
C THR A 145 -11.05 -4.50 -10.03
N PRO A 146 -11.53 -5.18 -11.09
CA PRO A 146 -11.62 -6.65 -11.13
C PRO A 146 -10.31 -7.33 -10.71
N ASP A 147 -9.17 -6.83 -11.20
CA ASP A 147 -7.87 -7.41 -10.91
C ASP A 147 -7.43 -7.22 -9.45
N ASN A 148 -7.84 -6.15 -8.78
CA ASN A 148 -7.49 -5.93 -7.36
C ASN A 148 -8.33 -6.82 -6.44
N PHE A 149 -9.61 -7.01 -6.75
CA PHE A 149 -10.43 -8.01 -6.09
C PHE A 149 -9.91 -9.42 -6.34
N LEU A 150 -9.48 -9.74 -7.57
CA LEU A 150 -8.85 -11.01 -7.90
C LEU A 150 -7.59 -11.25 -7.04
N ARG A 151 -6.69 -10.27 -6.91
CA ARG A 151 -5.48 -10.39 -6.08
C ARG A 151 -5.81 -10.70 -4.62
N ARG A 152 -6.76 -9.96 -4.03
CA ARG A 152 -7.17 -10.17 -2.63
C ARG A 152 -7.88 -11.52 -2.45
N GLY A 153 -8.74 -11.90 -3.40
CA GLY A 153 -9.44 -13.18 -3.39
C GLY A 153 -8.50 -14.38 -3.47
N VAL A 154 -7.50 -14.33 -4.37
CA VAL A 154 -6.48 -15.38 -4.48
C VAL A 154 -5.67 -15.47 -3.18
N ALA A 155 -5.29 -14.35 -2.59
CA ALA A 155 -4.60 -14.34 -1.32
C ALA A 155 -5.45 -14.95 -0.19
N ASN A 156 -6.73 -14.57 -0.09
CA ASN A 156 -7.68 -15.12 0.87
C ASN A 156 -7.86 -16.64 0.70
N TYR A 157 -8.00 -17.11 -0.53
CA TYR A 157 -8.14 -18.54 -0.84
C TYR A 157 -6.96 -19.35 -0.29
N PHE A 158 -5.72 -18.89 -0.55
CA PHE A 158 -4.53 -19.58 -0.06
C PHE A 158 -4.27 -19.39 1.45
N LEU A 159 -4.90 -18.39 2.08
CA LEU A 159 -4.92 -18.22 3.53
C LEU A 159 -5.99 -19.10 4.22
N GLY A 160 -6.85 -19.79 3.45
CA GLY A 160 -7.96 -20.60 3.98
C GLY A 160 -9.24 -19.80 4.26
N ASN A 161 -9.27 -18.52 3.90
CA ASN A 161 -10.44 -17.65 4.08
C ASN A 161 -11.37 -17.77 2.87
N TYR A 162 -11.94 -18.97 2.63
CA TYR A 162 -12.66 -19.27 1.39
C TYR A 162 -13.92 -18.43 1.19
N GLU A 163 -14.66 -18.16 2.27
CA GLU A 163 -15.85 -17.30 2.21
C GLU A 163 -15.52 -15.85 1.81
N ASP A 164 -14.41 -15.31 2.32
CA ASP A 164 -13.91 -13.98 1.93
C ASP A 164 -13.37 -13.98 0.51
N ALA A 165 -12.69 -15.06 0.08
CA ALA A 165 -12.25 -15.23 -1.30
C ALA A 165 -13.43 -15.25 -2.29
N ARG A 166 -14.50 -16.01 -1.97
CA ARG A 166 -15.74 -16.03 -2.75
C ARG A 166 -16.32 -14.62 -2.88
N ALA A 167 -16.42 -13.90 -1.77
CA ALA A 167 -16.95 -12.54 -1.76
C ALA A 167 -16.10 -11.58 -2.62
N ASP A 168 -14.77 -11.70 -2.56
CA ASP A 168 -13.87 -10.93 -3.40
C ASP A 168 -14.05 -11.23 -4.88
N TYR A 169 -14.11 -12.50 -5.28
CA TYR A 169 -14.31 -12.85 -6.68
C TYR A 169 -15.66 -12.38 -7.21
N GLN A 170 -16.72 -12.52 -6.43
CA GLN A 170 -18.05 -12.02 -6.78
C GLN A 170 -18.07 -10.49 -6.93
N ARG A 171 -17.39 -9.76 -6.03
CA ARG A 171 -17.23 -8.30 -6.17
C ARG A 171 -16.46 -7.95 -7.44
N GLY A 172 -15.37 -8.65 -7.75
CA GLY A 172 -14.62 -8.45 -8.99
C GLY A 172 -15.49 -8.62 -10.24
N LEU A 173 -16.32 -9.67 -10.27
CA LEU A 173 -17.25 -9.95 -11.37
C LEU A 173 -18.36 -8.90 -11.50
N ALA A 174 -18.74 -8.22 -10.42
CA ALA A 174 -19.67 -7.10 -10.50
C ALA A 174 -19.10 -5.88 -11.25
N PHE A 175 -17.77 -5.77 -11.38
CA PHE A 175 -17.11 -4.76 -12.21
C PHE A 175 -16.81 -5.24 -13.64
N ASP A 176 -16.58 -6.54 -13.82
CA ASP A 176 -16.36 -7.19 -15.12
C ASP A 176 -16.90 -8.63 -15.11
N GLU A 177 -18.14 -8.77 -15.54
CA GLU A 177 -18.88 -10.04 -15.52
C GLU A 177 -18.25 -11.13 -16.42
N ASN A 178 -17.46 -10.72 -17.42
CA ASN A 178 -16.87 -11.62 -18.41
C ASN A 178 -15.40 -11.97 -18.10
N ASN A 179 -14.91 -11.59 -16.92
CA ASN A 179 -13.53 -11.86 -16.54
C ASN A 179 -13.31 -13.37 -16.29
N GLN A 180 -12.76 -14.05 -17.31
CA GLN A 180 -12.57 -15.51 -17.29
C GLN A 180 -11.76 -15.99 -16.09
N ARG A 181 -10.77 -15.20 -15.64
CA ARG A 181 -9.92 -15.58 -14.52
C ARG A 181 -10.68 -15.55 -13.21
N LEU A 182 -11.47 -14.49 -12.97
CA LEU A 182 -12.35 -14.42 -11.79
C LEU A 182 -13.38 -15.55 -11.77
N VAL A 183 -14.01 -15.87 -12.91
CA VAL A 183 -14.95 -16.99 -13.01
C VAL A 183 -14.28 -18.31 -12.64
N THR A 184 -13.05 -18.53 -13.15
CA THR A 184 -12.30 -19.76 -12.89
C THR A 184 -11.94 -19.89 -11.40
N GLU A 185 -11.38 -18.84 -10.80
CA GLU A 185 -10.99 -18.86 -9.39
C GLU A 185 -12.21 -18.95 -8.46
N LEU A 186 -13.35 -18.34 -8.83
CA LEU A 186 -14.61 -18.48 -8.09
C LEU A 186 -15.09 -19.93 -8.09
N ASN A 187 -15.08 -20.62 -9.24
CA ASN A 187 -15.50 -22.02 -9.31
C ASN A 187 -14.60 -22.92 -8.45
N ILE A 188 -13.27 -22.74 -8.54
CA ILE A 188 -12.31 -23.45 -7.68
C ILE A 188 -12.60 -23.20 -6.20
N CYS A 189 -12.93 -21.97 -5.83
CA CYS A 189 -13.27 -21.61 -4.46
C CYS A 189 -14.58 -22.24 -3.99
N LEU A 190 -15.61 -22.31 -4.86
CA LEU A 190 -16.89 -22.91 -4.54
C LEU A 190 -16.76 -24.42 -4.32
N ASP A 191 -16.03 -25.11 -5.19
CA ASP A 191 -15.71 -26.54 -5.01
C ASP A 191 -15.01 -26.74 -3.67
N LYS A 192 -14.02 -25.90 -3.35
CA LYS A 192 -13.30 -26.00 -2.08
C LYS A 192 -14.17 -25.78 -0.84
N ILE A 193 -15.17 -24.89 -0.92
CA ILE A 193 -16.14 -24.68 0.17
C ILE A 193 -17.04 -25.91 0.33
N LEU A 194 -17.52 -26.50 -0.76
CA LEU A 194 -18.33 -27.72 -0.73
C LEU A 194 -17.55 -28.88 -0.10
N ASP A 195 -16.27 -29.01 -0.47
CA ASP A 195 -15.35 -29.99 0.09
C ASP A 195 -15.28 -29.90 1.63
N GLU A 196 -15.16 -28.69 2.17
CA GLU A 196 -15.03 -28.47 3.62
C GLU A 196 -16.32 -28.67 4.39
N ASN A 197 -17.46 -28.39 3.75
CA ASN A 197 -18.77 -28.62 4.34
C ASN A 197 -19.18 -30.10 4.33
N GLY A 198 -18.46 -30.94 3.56
CA GLY A 198 -18.77 -32.37 3.42
C GLY A 198 -20.00 -32.63 2.54
N ASP A 199 -20.42 -31.66 1.73
CA ASP A 199 -21.61 -31.71 0.87
C ASP A 199 -21.31 -32.36 -0.50
N TYR A 200 -20.51 -33.42 -0.53
CA TYR A 200 -20.33 -34.20 -1.74
C TYR A 200 -21.53 -35.13 -1.94
N LEU A 201 -22.24 -34.97 -3.06
CA LEU A 201 -23.27 -35.92 -3.55
C LEU A 201 -22.64 -37.19 -4.11
#